data_AF-A0A661C2T8-F1
#
_entry.id   AF-A0A661C2T8-F1
#
_cell.length_a   1.000
_cell.length_b   1.000
_cell.length_c   1.000
_cell.angle_alpha   90.00
_cell.angle_beta   90.00
_cell.angle_gamma   90.00
#
_symmetry.space_group_name_H-M   'P 1'
#
loop_
_entity.id
_entity.type
_entity.pdbx_description
1 polymer ?
#
loop_
_entity_poly.entity_id
_entity_poly.type
_entity_poly.pdbx_seq_one_letter_code
_entity_poly.pdbx_strand_id
1 'polypeptide(L)'
;MRWVFSRKFLAKKEKVFIEGDGGFDLEIVGESHYQKHLKKLCGGYSKEGSRKKATAELHYENNNPYDKQAIRIEINGKTVGYLTREDARFYRKRIRKIGHEGIVVTCNTVIVGGKDLGFFNKTNFGVWLDLPIEEL
;
A
#
# COMPACT_ATOMS: atom_id res chain seq x y z
N MET A 1 -4.72 -46.00 14.31
CA MET A 1 -4.97 -44.55 14.15
C MET A 1 -3.67 -43.80 14.37
N ARG A 2 -3.16 -43.08 13.37
CA ARG A 2 -2.04 -42.14 13.58
C ARG A 2 -2.20 -40.98 12.61
N TRP A 3 -2.64 -39.86 13.14
CA TRP A 3 -2.73 -38.58 12.45
C TRP A 3 -1.32 -38.13 12.04
N VAL A 4 -1.08 -37.94 10.74
CA VAL A 4 0.11 -37.26 10.25
C VAL A 4 -0.27 -35.80 10.06
N PHE A 5 0.18 -34.94 10.99
CA PHE A 5 0.09 -33.50 10.85
C PHE A 5 0.93 -33.09 9.63
N SER A 6 0.26 -32.72 8.53
CA SER A 6 0.91 -32.04 7.42
C SER A 6 1.35 -30.67 7.91
N ARG A 7 2.65 -30.56 8.20
CA ARG A 7 3.34 -29.31 8.53
C ARG A 7 3.34 -28.49 7.24
N LYS A 8 2.29 -27.68 7.03
CA LYS A 8 2.23 -26.71 5.94
C LYS A 8 3.45 -25.81 6.06
N PHE A 9 4.45 -26.05 5.23
CA PHE A 9 5.53 -25.12 5.00
C PHE A 9 4.87 -23.87 4.40
N LEU A 10 4.66 -22.83 5.21
CA LEU A 10 4.37 -21.51 4.69
C LEU A 10 5.67 -21.07 4.01
N ALA A 11 5.79 -21.35 2.72
CA ALA A 11 6.83 -20.75 1.90
C ALA A 11 6.80 -19.25 2.18
N LYS A 12 7.93 -18.72 2.66
CA LYS A 12 8.10 -17.27 2.89
C LYS A 12 7.79 -16.63 1.53
N LYS A 13 6.64 -15.96 1.41
CA LYS A 13 6.32 -15.24 0.16
C LYS A 13 7.46 -14.26 -0.06
N GLU A 14 8.24 -14.53 -1.10
CA GLU A 14 9.32 -13.64 -1.49
C GLU A 14 8.70 -12.26 -1.78
N LYS A 15 9.36 -11.21 -1.29
CA LYS A 15 8.95 -9.83 -1.52
C LYS A 15 10.03 -9.18 -2.36
N VAL A 16 9.62 -8.39 -3.34
CA VAL A 16 10.56 -7.64 -4.18
C VAL A 16 10.47 -6.18 -3.80
N PHE A 17 11.60 -5.55 -3.50
CA PHE A 17 11.67 -4.11 -3.30
C PHE A 17 11.92 -3.41 -4.64
N ILE A 18 11.13 -2.39 -4.91
CA ILE A 18 11.30 -1.49 -6.04
C ILE A 18 11.67 -0.12 -5.47
N GLU A 19 12.81 0.38 -5.91
CA GLU A 19 13.28 1.72 -5.58
C GLU A 19 12.66 2.72 -6.55
N GLY A 20 12.11 3.81 -6.01
CA GLY A 20 11.68 4.98 -6.78
C GLY A 20 12.76 6.06 -6.79
N ASP A 21 12.43 7.22 -7.35
CA ASP A 21 13.34 8.37 -7.44
C ASP A 21 13.34 9.25 -6.17
N GLY A 22 12.50 8.91 -5.18
CA GLY A 22 12.32 9.66 -3.95
C GLY A 22 11.33 10.82 -4.04
N GLY A 23 10.63 10.97 -5.17
CA GLY A 23 9.63 12.02 -5.41
C GLY A 23 8.33 11.80 -4.65
N PHE A 24 7.93 10.54 -4.42
CA PHE A 24 6.63 10.16 -3.84
C PHE A 24 5.44 10.76 -4.63
N ASP A 25 5.44 10.56 -5.94
CA ASP A 25 4.49 11.23 -6.84
C ASP A 25 3.21 10.43 -7.11
N LEU A 26 3.17 9.15 -6.73
CA LEU A 26 2.02 8.29 -6.97
C LEU A 26 1.07 8.28 -5.77
N GLU A 27 -0.02 9.03 -5.85
CA GLU A 27 -1.08 9.03 -4.83
C GLU A 27 -1.94 7.74 -4.92
N ILE A 28 -2.28 7.17 -3.77
CA ILE A 28 -3.25 6.06 -3.69
C ILE A 28 -4.67 6.61 -3.57
N VAL A 29 -5.67 5.80 -3.92
CA VAL A 29 -7.09 6.14 -3.78
C VAL A 29 -7.82 5.24 -2.78
N GLY A 30 -8.97 5.72 -2.30
CA GLY A 30 -9.84 4.98 -1.38
C GLY A 30 -9.37 5.00 0.07
N GLU A 31 -8.33 5.78 0.37
CA GLU A 31 -7.75 6.02 1.69
C GLU A 31 -8.74 6.65 2.67
N SER A 32 -9.76 7.33 2.18
CA SER A 32 -10.91 7.82 2.97
C SER A 32 -11.62 6.69 3.75
N HIS A 33 -11.65 5.47 3.22
CA HIS A 33 -12.22 4.30 3.91
C HIS A 33 -11.29 3.72 5.00
N TYR A 34 -10.02 4.15 5.04
CA TYR A 34 -8.98 3.59 5.90
C TYR A 34 -8.33 4.62 6.84
N GLN A 35 -8.96 5.79 7.02
CA GLN A 35 -8.46 6.86 7.91
C GLN A 35 -8.16 6.40 9.34
N LYS A 36 -8.93 5.44 9.87
CA LYS A 36 -8.67 4.84 11.19
C LYS A 36 -7.33 4.08 11.24
N HIS A 37 -6.99 3.36 10.17
CA HIS A 37 -5.71 2.66 10.07
C HIS A 37 -4.56 3.66 9.94
N LEU A 38 -4.69 4.65 9.05
CA LEU A 38 -3.69 5.69 8.83
C LEU A 38 -3.41 6.50 10.09
N LYS A 39 -4.46 6.91 10.81
CA LYS A 39 -4.34 7.55 12.12
C LYS A 39 -3.51 6.71 13.10
N LYS A 40 -3.78 5.40 13.18
CA LYS A 40 -3.04 4.50 14.08
C LYS A 40 -1.57 4.38 13.66
N LEU A 41 -1.29 4.31 12.37
CA LEU A 41 0.07 4.27 11.84
C LEU A 41 0.84 5.57 12.17
N CYS A 42 0.18 6.72 12.13
CA CYS A 42 0.80 8.02 12.43
C CYS A 42 0.84 8.38 13.93
N GLY A 43 0.18 7.61 14.80
CA GLY A 43 0.12 7.90 16.24
C GLY A 43 -0.96 8.91 16.64
N GLY A 44 -1.89 9.25 15.75
CA GLY A 44 -2.96 10.22 16.00
C GLY A 44 -2.89 11.43 15.09
N TYR A 45 -3.75 12.42 15.40
CA TYR A 45 -3.70 13.74 14.79
C TYR A 45 -2.79 14.66 15.61
N SER A 46 -2.14 15.61 14.97
CA SER A 46 -1.29 16.63 15.60
C SER A 46 -1.52 17.99 14.95
N LYS A 47 -1.09 19.10 15.56
CA LYS A 47 -1.25 20.43 14.95
C LYS A 47 -0.44 20.56 13.65
N GLU A 48 0.72 19.94 13.62
CA GLU A 48 1.66 19.95 12.50
C GLU A 48 1.24 18.98 11.39
N GLY A 49 0.40 18.00 11.74
CA GLY A 49 0.11 16.84 10.91
C GLY A 49 1.27 15.85 10.90
N SER A 50 1.17 14.88 10.02
CA SER A 50 2.14 13.82 9.81
C SER A 50 2.85 14.00 8.47
N ARG A 51 4.14 13.62 8.45
CA ARG A 51 4.89 13.29 7.24
C ARG A 51 5.75 12.07 7.56
N LYS A 52 5.10 10.90 7.62
CA LYS A 52 5.70 9.67 8.10
C LYS A 52 6.13 8.78 6.94
N LYS A 53 7.44 8.53 6.82
CA LYS A 53 7.98 7.52 5.90
C LYS A 53 7.67 6.11 6.41
N ALA A 54 7.37 5.19 5.49
CA ALA A 54 7.15 3.78 5.75
C ALA A 54 7.45 2.93 4.50
N THR A 55 7.23 1.62 4.60
CA THR A 55 7.25 0.70 3.46
C THR A 55 5.82 0.29 3.14
N ALA A 56 5.42 0.45 1.88
CA ALA A 56 4.15 -0.03 1.36
C ALA A 56 4.33 -1.39 0.69
N GLU A 57 3.28 -2.21 0.74
CA GLU A 57 3.18 -3.47 0.02
C GLU A 57 2.04 -3.41 -0.99
N LEU A 58 2.34 -3.78 -2.23
CA LEU A 58 1.40 -3.89 -3.34
C LEU A 58 0.94 -5.34 -3.45
N HIS A 59 -0.36 -5.57 -3.23
CA HIS A 59 -0.98 -6.88 -3.29
C HIS A 59 -1.96 -6.95 -4.46
N TYR A 60 -1.77 -7.94 -5.34
CA TYR A 60 -2.75 -8.25 -6.37
C TYR A 60 -4.04 -8.75 -5.72
N GLU A 61 -5.18 -8.12 -6.00
CA GLU A 61 -6.47 -8.52 -5.44
C GLU A 61 -7.42 -8.98 -6.55
N ASN A 62 -7.13 -10.16 -7.10
CA ASN A 62 -7.83 -10.70 -8.28
C ASN A 62 -9.31 -11.04 -8.04
N ASN A 63 -9.71 -11.16 -6.77
CA ASN A 63 -11.06 -11.45 -6.32
C ASN A 63 -11.79 -10.20 -5.79
N ASN A 64 -11.23 -9.01 -6.01
CA ASN A 64 -11.91 -7.77 -5.65
C ASN A 64 -13.23 -7.65 -6.44
N PRO A 65 -14.37 -7.38 -5.77
CA PRO A 65 -15.69 -7.38 -6.41
C PRO A 65 -15.91 -6.19 -7.36
N TYR A 66 -15.11 -5.12 -7.24
CA TYR A 66 -15.25 -3.89 -8.02
C TYR A 66 -14.24 -3.79 -9.17
N ASP A 67 -13.05 -4.36 -9.03
CA ASP A 67 -12.04 -4.47 -10.10
C ASP A 67 -11.14 -5.70 -9.92
N LYS A 68 -11.29 -6.70 -10.80
CA LYS A 68 -10.47 -7.93 -10.80
C LYS A 68 -8.98 -7.69 -11.06
N GLN A 69 -8.59 -6.47 -11.42
CA GLN A 69 -7.20 -6.07 -11.62
C GLN A 69 -6.70 -5.12 -10.53
N ALA A 70 -7.44 -4.93 -9.44
CA ALA A 70 -7.03 -4.07 -8.33
C ALA A 70 -5.65 -4.46 -7.77
N ILE A 71 -4.89 -3.43 -7.38
CA ILE A 71 -3.73 -3.55 -6.50
C ILE A 71 -4.11 -2.86 -5.19
N ARG A 72 -4.14 -3.66 -4.11
CA ARG A 72 -4.36 -3.21 -2.74
C ARG A 72 -3.03 -2.75 -2.15
N ILE A 73 -3.06 -1.61 -1.46
CA ILE A 73 -1.91 -1.08 -0.75
C ILE A 73 -2.03 -1.39 0.73
N GLU A 74 -0.99 -2.02 1.29
CA GLU A 74 -0.85 -2.27 2.71
C GLU A 74 0.36 -1.58 3.32
N ILE A 75 0.22 -1.13 4.55
CA ILE A 75 1.32 -0.64 5.39
C ILE A 75 1.20 -1.34 6.75
N ASN A 76 2.28 -2.01 7.20
CA ASN A 76 2.30 -2.81 8.43
C ASN A 76 1.12 -3.81 8.52
N GLY A 77 0.82 -4.51 7.42
CA GLY A 77 -0.26 -5.51 7.35
C GLY A 77 -1.67 -4.94 7.49
N LYS A 78 -1.85 -3.64 7.23
CA LYS A 78 -3.15 -2.96 7.20
C LYS A 78 -3.38 -2.36 5.84
N THR A 79 -4.52 -2.65 5.24
CA THR A 79 -4.99 -1.96 4.03
C THR A 79 -5.15 -0.48 4.32
N VAL A 80 -4.56 0.34 3.47
CA VAL A 80 -4.62 1.80 3.54
C VAL A 80 -5.27 2.43 2.31
N GLY A 81 -5.44 1.68 1.23
CA GLY A 81 -6.08 2.12 0.00
C GLY A 81 -5.71 1.20 -1.16
N TYR A 82 -5.84 1.73 -2.38
CA TYR A 82 -5.61 1.02 -3.63
C TYR A 82 -4.90 1.93 -4.63
N LEU A 83 -4.23 1.35 -5.62
CA LEU A 83 -3.89 2.11 -6.82
C LEU A 83 -5.18 2.49 -7.58
N THR A 84 -5.11 3.56 -8.38
CA THR A 84 -6.16 3.83 -9.37
C THR A 84 -6.30 2.63 -10.32
N ARG A 85 -7.43 2.51 -11.02
CA ARG A 85 -7.63 1.41 -11.99
C ARG A 85 -6.60 1.43 -13.12
N GLU A 86 -6.16 2.62 -13.51
CA GLU A 86 -5.15 2.82 -14.56
C GLU A 86 -3.77 2.38 -14.07
N ASP A 87 -3.34 2.92 -12.92
CA ASP A 87 -2.06 2.58 -12.30
C ASP A 87 -1.99 1.10 -11.97
N ALA A 88 -3.07 0.51 -11.45
CA ALA A 88 -3.12 -0.92 -11.15
C ALA A 88 -2.81 -1.76 -12.41
N ARG A 89 -3.37 -1.41 -13.58
CA ARG A 89 -3.09 -2.13 -14.83
C ARG A 89 -1.67 -1.87 -15.33
N PHE A 90 -1.20 -0.63 -15.23
CA PHE A 90 0.15 -0.24 -15.58
C PHE A 90 1.19 -1.04 -14.79
N TYR A 91 1.11 -0.99 -13.46
CA TYR A 91 2.05 -1.68 -12.58
C TYR A 91 1.93 -3.19 -12.69
N ARG A 92 0.73 -3.77 -12.86
CA ARG A 92 0.59 -5.22 -13.10
C ARG A 92 1.33 -5.66 -14.35
N LYS A 93 1.23 -4.89 -15.44
CA LYS A 93 1.95 -5.17 -16.69
C LYS A 93 3.46 -5.11 -16.49
N ARG A 94 3.96 -4.10 -15.78
CA ARG A 94 5.39 -3.90 -15.51
C ARG A 94 5.97 -4.97 -14.59
N ILE A 95 5.34 -5.20 -13.44
CA ILE A 95 5.72 -6.25 -12.48
C ILE A 95 5.77 -7.62 -13.16
N ARG A 96 4.83 -7.91 -14.06
CA ARG A 96 4.88 -9.13 -14.88
C ARG A 96 6.06 -9.17 -15.84
N LYS A 97 6.39 -8.06 -16.52
CA LYS A 97 7.53 -8.01 -17.45
C LYS A 97 8.86 -8.30 -16.76
N ILE A 98 9.03 -7.86 -15.52
CA ILE A 98 10.23 -8.12 -14.72
C ILE A 98 10.19 -9.48 -13.98
N GLY A 99 9.23 -10.36 -14.29
CA GLY A 99 9.18 -11.73 -13.77
C GLY A 99 8.61 -11.87 -12.35
N HIS A 100 7.93 -10.84 -11.84
CA HIS A 100 7.42 -10.80 -10.46
C HIS A 100 5.89 -10.85 -10.36
N GLU A 101 5.21 -11.39 -11.38
CA GLU A 101 3.75 -11.49 -11.37
C GLU A 101 3.22 -12.29 -10.17
N GLY A 102 2.26 -11.71 -9.45
CA GLY A 102 1.66 -12.33 -8.26
C GLY A 102 2.56 -12.36 -7.02
N ILE A 103 3.79 -11.84 -7.12
CA ILE A 103 4.69 -11.60 -6.00
C ILE A 103 4.31 -10.28 -5.32
N VAL A 104 4.46 -10.22 -4.00
CA VAL A 104 4.23 -8.97 -3.26
C VAL A 104 5.39 -8.03 -3.54
N VAL A 105 5.07 -6.88 -4.13
CA VAL A 105 6.03 -5.80 -4.39
C VAL A 105 6.00 -4.82 -3.23
N THR A 106 7.16 -4.28 -2.87
CA THR A 106 7.30 -3.28 -1.81
C THR A 106 8.02 -2.06 -2.32
N CYS A 107 7.68 -0.88 -1.78
CA CYS A 107 8.31 0.39 -2.13
C CYS A 107 8.33 1.32 -0.90
N ASN A 108 9.10 2.39 -0.99
CA ASN A 108 8.99 3.48 -0.02
C ASN A 108 7.62 4.17 -0.17
N THR A 109 7.11 4.71 0.93
CA THR A 109 5.89 5.51 0.93
C THR A 109 5.97 6.60 1.99
N VAL A 110 5.21 7.67 1.79
CA VAL A 110 4.99 8.71 2.79
C VAL A 110 3.50 8.86 3.07
N ILE A 111 3.15 8.84 4.36
CA ILE A 111 1.82 9.20 4.86
C ILE A 111 1.87 10.68 5.23
N VAL A 112 1.01 11.50 4.64
CA VAL A 112 0.91 12.94 4.98
C VAL A 112 -0.48 13.33 5.48
N GLY A 113 -0.61 14.54 6.03
CA GLY A 113 -1.90 15.08 6.48
C GLY A 113 -2.17 14.79 7.96
N GLY A 114 -3.43 14.60 8.35
CA GLY A 114 -3.77 14.34 9.76
C GLY A 114 -3.54 15.53 10.70
N LYS A 115 -3.78 16.75 10.24
CA LYS A 115 -3.75 17.94 11.10
C LYS A 115 -4.98 17.99 12.00
N ASP A 116 -4.78 18.32 13.27
CA ASP A 116 -5.85 18.75 14.18
C ASP A 116 -5.97 20.28 14.12
N LEU A 117 -7.08 20.76 13.56
CA LEU A 117 -7.34 22.18 13.34
C LEU A 117 -8.16 22.80 14.48
N GLY A 118 -8.43 22.07 15.56
CA GLY A 118 -9.26 22.52 16.68
C GLY A 118 -10.76 22.40 16.41
N PHE A 119 -11.59 22.63 17.44
CA PHE A 119 -13.06 22.61 17.41
C PHE A 119 -13.66 21.54 16.45
N PHE A 120 -13.20 20.30 16.59
CA PHE A 120 -13.63 19.11 15.83
C PHE A 120 -13.18 19.02 14.37
N ASN A 121 -12.47 19.99 13.82
CA ASN A 121 -11.97 19.93 12.46
C ASN A 121 -10.61 19.23 12.38
N LYS A 122 -10.50 18.25 11.48
CA LYS A 122 -9.28 17.48 11.24
C LYS A 122 -9.13 17.23 9.75
N THR A 123 -7.90 17.30 9.24
CA THR A 123 -7.64 16.94 7.84
C THR A 123 -7.47 15.44 7.71
N ASN A 124 -7.80 14.89 6.56
CA ASN A 124 -7.52 13.48 6.26
C ASN A 124 -6.01 13.22 6.19
N PHE A 125 -5.66 11.95 6.35
CA PHE A 125 -4.37 11.40 5.96
C PHE A 125 -4.44 10.97 4.50
N GLY A 126 -3.39 11.25 3.73
CA GLY A 126 -3.17 10.69 2.41
C GLY A 126 -1.91 9.82 2.39
N VAL A 127 -1.70 9.08 1.29
CA VAL A 127 -0.55 8.21 1.11
C VAL A 127 -0.03 8.34 -0.31
N TRP A 128 1.29 8.54 -0.43
CA TRP A 128 2.00 8.60 -1.69
C TRP A 128 3.09 7.55 -1.75
N LEU A 129 3.18 6.86 -2.87
CA LEU A 129 4.14 5.81 -3.14
C LEU A 129 5.33 6.36 -3.91
N ASP A 130 6.49 5.85 -3.57
CA ASP A 130 7.74 6.09 -4.28
C ASP A 130 7.97 4.94 -5.25
N LEU A 131 7.31 5.02 -6.40
CA LEU A 131 7.42 4.05 -7.49
C LEU A 131 7.78 4.80 -8.77
N PRO A 132 8.65 4.25 -9.61
CA PRO A 132 9.02 4.90 -10.85
C PRO A 132 7.82 4.95 -11.81
N ILE A 133 7.50 6.15 -12.26
CA ILE A 133 6.31 6.43 -13.06
C ILE A 133 6.52 6.06 -14.54
N GLU A 134 7.76 6.07 -15.02
CA GLU A 134 8.08 5.89 -16.45
C GLU A 134 8.88 4.61 -16.77
N GLU A 135 9.70 4.13 -15.83
CA GLU A 135 10.63 3.01 -16.04
C GLU A 135 10.58 1.97 -14.90
N LEU A 136 9.93 0.84 -15.20
CA LEU A 136 10.09 -0.45 -14.52
C LEU A 136 10.49 -1.52 -15.52
#